data_AF-A0AAD7DKT2-F1
#
_entry.id   AF-A0AAD7DKT2-F1
#
_cell.length_a   1.000
_cell.length_b   1.000
_cell.length_c   1.000
_cell.angle_alpha   90.00
_cell.angle_beta   90.00
_cell.angle_gamma   90.00
#
_symmetry.space_group_name_H-M   'P 1'
#
loop_
_entity.id
_entity.type
_entity.pdbx_description
1 polymer ?
#
loop_
_entity_poly.entity_id
_entity_poly.type
_entity_poly.pdbx_seq_one_letter_code
_entity_poly.pdbx_strand_id
1 'polypeptide(L)'
;LVSTRRYWLCVNKLEELVLKRLFELTKMNMSQTGASHLIMYLRSKTIRAALGRYNAAAAALTPKRCSLTWPEVIEYAFLSDFDILRDPTGNADLQEWATPAARQLMDSFFRLECAKEEIPQLNIEIRHLVTYIHDEKALLLWKEAEVRETDPNLAYFIGKYLNRRGRSDNNHMVRLRAMAK
;
A
#
# COMPACT_ATOMS: atom_id res chain seq x y z
N LEU A 1 -19.36 -18.00 -21.02
CA LEU A 1 -17.89 -18.22 -20.95
C LEU A 1 -17.11 -17.08 -21.62
N VAL A 2 -17.25 -16.84 -22.93
CA VAL A 2 -16.52 -15.74 -23.62
C VAL A 2 -16.96 -14.35 -23.16
N SER A 3 -18.26 -14.12 -22.97
CA SER A 3 -18.82 -12.86 -22.45
C SER A 3 -18.35 -12.55 -21.03
N THR A 4 -18.37 -13.56 -20.15
CA THR A 4 -17.86 -13.48 -18.78
C THR A 4 -16.39 -13.09 -18.76
N ARG A 5 -15.53 -13.80 -19.51
CA ARG A 5 -14.10 -13.46 -19.61
C ARG A 5 -13.88 -12.03 -20.11
N ARG A 6 -14.66 -11.58 -21.09
CA ARG A 6 -14.59 -10.21 -21.61
C ARG A 6 -14.96 -9.18 -20.55
N TYR A 7 -15.97 -9.44 -19.72
CA TYR A 7 -16.33 -8.60 -18.59
C TYR A 7 -15.17 -8.48 -17.59
N TRP A 8 -14.57 -9.60 -17.18
CA TRP A 8 -13.42 -9.62 -16.27
C TRP A 8 -12.24 -8.81 -16.80
N LEU A 9 -11.93 -8.94 -18.09
CA LEU A 9 -10.89 -8.14 -18.74
C LEU A 9 -11.22 -6.63 -18.72
N CYS A 10 -12.50 -6.27 -18.87
CA CYS A 10 -12.93 -4.88 -18.76
C CYS A 10 -12.82 -4.34 -17.33
N VAL A 11 -13.17 -5.14 -16.32
CA VAL A 11 -12.97 -4.78 -14.89
C VAL A 11 -11.50 -4.53 -14.62
N ASN A 12 -10.63 -5.51 -14.91
CA ASN A 12 -9.19 -5.40 -14.67
C ASN A 12 -8.59 -4.20 -15.40
N LYS A 13 -9.04 -3.92 -16.62
CA LYS A 13 -8.51 -2.77 -17.37
C LYS A 13 -8.96 -1.44 -16.79
N LEU A 14 -10.19 -1.36 -16.30
CA LEU A 14 -10.69 -0.16 -15.64
C LEU A 14 -9.90 0.12 -14.36
N GLU A 15 -9.74 -0.90 -13.52
CA GLU A 15 -8.98 -0.84 -12.27
C GLU A 15 -7.51 -0.49 -12.50
N GLU A 16 -6.83 -1.15 -13.43
CA GLU A 16 -5.42 -0.87 -13.77
C GLU A 16 -5.23 0.61 -14.15
N LEU A 17 -6.11 1.16 -14.99
CA LEU A 17 -6.01 2.55 -15.42
C LEU A 17 -6.28 3.54 -14.27
N VAL A 18 -7.23 3.21 -13.40
CA VAL A 18 -7.56 4.00 -12.21
C VAL A 18 -6.39 4.00 -11.23
N LEU A 19 -5.86 2.82 -10.89
CA LEU A 19 -4.71 2.68 -9.98
C LEU A 19 -3.47 3.34 -10.56
N LYS A 20 -3.16 3.11 -11.85
CA LYS A 20 -2.03 3.77 -12.52
C LYS A 20 -2.14 5.29 -12.39
N ARG A 21 -3.33 5.85 -12.59
CA ARG A 21 -3.54 7.28 -12.46
C ARG A 21 -3.40 7.76 -11.02
N LEU A 22 -3.90 7.00 -10.05
CA LEU A 22 -3.75 7.28 -8.62
C LEU A 22 -2.26 7.35 -8.24
N PHE A 23 -1.48 6.34 -8.63
CA PHE A 23 -0.04 6.27 -8.36
C PHE A 23 0.75 7.40 -9.04
N GLU A 24 0.40 7.77 -10.27
CA GLU A 24 0.98 8.94 -10.94
C GLU A 24 0.76 10.22 -10.12
N LEU A 25 -0.44 10.42 -9.57
CA LEU A 25 -0.77 11.60 -8.77
C LEU A 25 -0.04 11.61 -7.42
N THR A 26 0.08 10.46 -6.76
CA THR A 26 0.87 10.31 -5.54
C THR A 26 2.34 10.65 -5.80
N LYS A 27 2.91 10.17 -6.92
CA LYS A 27 4.30 10.49 -7.30
C LYS A 27 4.52 11.98 -7.59
N MET A 28 3.51 12.68 -8.09
CA MET A 28 3.58 14.13 -8.34
C MET A 28 3.42 14.98 -7.07
N ASN A 29 3.33 14.36 -5.88
CA ASN A 29 3.08 15.02 -4.60
C ASN A 29 1.79 15.89 -4.60
N MET A 30 0.88 15.59 -5.53
CA MET A 30 -0.43 16.25 -5.69
C MET A 30 -1.46 15.68 -4.71
N SER A 31 -1.06 14.75 -3.83
CA SER A 31 -1.91 14.15 -2.80
C SER A 31 -2.23 15.10 -1.65
N GLN A 32 -1.54 16.24 -1.53
CA GLN A 32 -1.87 17.29 -0.56
C GLN A 32 -3.07 18.14 -1.00
N THR A 33 -3.50 18.02 -2.26
CA THR A 33 -4.66 18.73 -2.81
C THR A 33 -5.82 17.74 -2.86
N GLY A 34 -6.82 17.91 -1.98
CA GLY A 34 -7.84 16.90 -1.64
C GLY A 34 -8.70 16.32 -2.79
N ALA A 35 -9.76 15.60 -2.41
CA ALA A 35 -10.62 14.79 -3.29
C ALA A 35 -11.03 15.45 -4.63
N SER A 36 -11.20 16.78 -4.66
CA SER A 36 -11.54 17.55 -5.87
C SER A 36 -10.54 17.38 -7.03
N HIS A 37 -9.23 17.38 -6.72
CA HIS A 37 -8.20 17.21 -7.76
C HIS A 37 -8.17 15.76 -8.26
N LEU A 38 -8.34 14.80 -7.37
CA LEU A 38 -8.44 13.38 -7.71
C LEU A 38 -9.60 13.13 -8.69
N ILE A 39 -10.77 13.72 -8.42
CA ILE A 39 -11.96 13.67 -9.28
C ILE A 39 -11.64 14.23 -10.68
N MET A 40 -10.93 15.36 -10.77
CA MET A 40 -10.55 15.96 -12.05
C MET A 40 -9.61 15.04 -12.86
N TYR A 41 -8.64 14.41 -12.20
CA TYR A 41 -7.62 13.60 -12.87
C TYR A 41 -8.08 12.18 -13.23
N LEU A 42 -8.99 11.60 -12.45
CA LEU A 42 -9.64 10.33 -12.79
C LEU A 42 -10.55 10.48 -14.02
N ARG A 43 -11.07 11.68 -14.32
CA ARG A 43 -11.90 11.96 -15.51
C ARG A 43 -11.15 11.97 -16.85
N SER A 44 -9.97 11.36 -16.94
CA SER A 44 -9.23 11.24 -18.21
C SER A 44 -10.09 10.58 -19.32
N LYS A 45 -9.82 10.93 -20.58
CA LYS A 45 -10.51 10.33 -21.74
C LYS A 45 -10.35 8.81 -21.77
N THR A 46 -9.18 8.32 -21.36
CA THR A 46 -8.85 6.89 -21.33
C THR A 46 -9.69 6.12 -20.31
N ILE A 47 -9.85 6.64 -19.08
CA ILE A 47 -10.66 5.96 -18.07
C ILE A 47 -12.15 6.06 -18.43
N ARG A 48 -12.62 7.17 -19.01
CA ARG A 48 -13.99 7.27 -19.56
C ARG A 48 -14.28 6.20 -20.62
N ALA A 49 -13.33 5.97 -21.53
CA ALA A 49 -13.47 4.93 -22.55
C ALA A 49 -13.47 3.53 -21.93
N ALA A 50 -12.64 3.28 -20.91
CA ALA A 50 -12.62 2.02 -20.17
C ALA A 50 -13.94 1.77 -19.41
N LEU A 51 -14.48 2.79 -18.76
CA LEU A 51 -15.78 2.74 -18.08
C LEU A 51 -16.92 2.42 -19.07
N GLY A 52 -16.92 3.05 -20.25
CA GLY A 52 -17.89 2.74 -21.30
C GLY A 52 -17.80 1.29 -21.78
N ARG A 53 -16.58 0.77 -21.95
CA ARG A 53 -16.35 -0.65 -22.32
C ARG A 53 -16.81 -1.60 -21.22
N TYR A 54 -16.54 -1.27 -19.96
CA TYR A 54 -17.04 -2.01 -18.81
C TYR A 54 -18.58 -2.05 -18.82
N ASN A 55 -19.26 -0.91 -18.92
CA ASN A 55 -20.72 -0.84 -18.90
C ASN A 55 -21.35 -1.61 -20.08
N ALA A 56 -20.72 -1.57 -21.26
CA ALA A 56 -21.15 -2.37 -22.41
C ALA A 56 -20.97 -3.88 -22.17
N ALA A 57 -19.87 -4.30 -21.54
CA ALA A 57 -19.63 -5.70 -21.20
C ALA A 57 -20.57 -6.19 -20.08
N ALA A 58 -20.85 -5.35 -19.08
CA ALA A 58 -21.80 -5.62 -18.01
C ALA A 58 -23.24 -5.83 -18.55
N ALA A 59 -23.64 -4.99 -19.52
CA ALA A 59 -24.92 -5.09 -20.20
C ALA A 59 -25.07 -6.36 -21.06
N ALA A 60 -23.97 -6.89 -21.58
CA ALA A 60 -23.95 -8.07 -22.46
C ALA A 60 -23.96 -9.41 -21.69
N LEU A 61 -23.95 -9.39 -20.36
CA LEU A 61 -24.05 -10.59 -19.53
C LEU A 61 -25.50 -10.98 -19.24
N THR A 62 -25.70 -12.26 -18.97
CA THR A 62 -26.98 -12.83 -18.50
C THR A 62 -26.69 -13.66 -17.25
N PRO A 63 -27.13 -13.23 -16.06
CA PRO A 63 -27.88 -12.00 -15.77
C PRO A 63 -27.06 -10.72 -16.03
N LYS A 64 -27.77 -9.64 -16.33
CA LYS A 64 -27.16 -8.32 -16.56
C LYS A 64 -26.48 -7.85 -15.28
N ARG A 65 -25.24 -7.37 -15.39
CA ARG A 65 -24.50 -6.80 -14.24
C ARG A 65 -24.72 -5.29 -14.13
N CYS A 66 -24.47 -4.76 -12.93
CA CYS A 66 -24.61 -3.34 -12.63
C CYS A 66 -23.65 -2.48 -13.45
N SER A 67 -24.19 -1.39 -14.00
CA SER A 67 -23.42 -0.37 -14.69
C SER A 67 -22.84 0.59 -13.67
N LEU A 68 -21.61 1.05 -13.91
CA LEU A 68 -20.94 2.00 -13.05
C LEU A 68 -21.10 3.44 -13.53
N THR A 69 -21.37 4.33 -12.58
CA THR A 69 -21.32 5.78 -12.77
C THR A 69 -19.94 6.32 -12.43
N TRP A 70 -19.67 7.58 -12.82
CA TRP A 70 -18.38 8.20 -12.51
C TRP A 70 -18.13 8.37 -11.00
N PRO A 71 -19.10 8.87 -10.20
CA PRO A 71 -18.92 8.95 -8.76
C PRO A 71 -18.55 7.60 -8.14
N GLU A 72 -19.20 6.51 -8.56
CA GLU A 72 -18.90 5.16 -8.07
C GLU A 72 -17.48 4.72 -8.42
N VAL A 73 -16.98 4.96 -9.64
CA VAL A 73 -15.59 4.59 -9.98
C VAL A 73 -14.57 5.34 -9.10
N ILE A 74 -14.87 6.57 -8.70
CA ILE A 74 -14.01 7.35 -7.80
C ILE A 74 -14.08 6.78 -6.38
N GLU A 75 -15.27 6.39 -5.93
CA GLU A 75 -15.46 5.71 -4.65
C GLU A 75 -14.71 4.36 -4.61
N TYR A 76 -14.83 3.55 -5.66
CA TYR A 76 -14.07 2.32 -5.85
C TYR A 76 -12.56 2.55 -5.90
N ALA A 77 -12.11 3.65 -6.54
CA ALA A 77 -10.70 4.02 -6.56
C ALA A 77 -10.17 4.37 -5.16
N PHE A 78 -10.96 5.09 -4.38
CA PHE A 78 -10.58 5.52 -3.03
C PHE A 78 -10.48 4.34 -2.07
N LEU A 79 -11.42 3.40 -2.17
CA LEU A 79 -11.50 2.24 -1.30
C LEU A 79 -10.71 1.02 -1.85
N SER A 80 -10.05 1.15 -3.02
CA SER A 80 -9.38 0.03 -3.72
C SER A 80 -10.29 -1.19 -3.92
N ASP A 81 -11.57 -0.93 -4.17
CA ASP A 81 -12.66 -1.85 -3.90
C ASP A 81 -13.25 -2.49 -5.18
N PHE A 82 -12.45 -2.52 -6.26
CA PHE A 82 -12.87 -3.10 -7.55
C PHE A 82 -13.15 -4.60 -7.48
N ASP A 83 -12.67 -5.27 -6.43
CA ASP A 83 -12.93 -6.70 -6.18
C ASP A 83 -14.41 -7.02 -5.97
N ILE A 84 -15.25 -6.06 -5.58
CA ILE A 84 -16.71 -6.31 -5.49
C ILE A 84 -17.32 -6.63 -6.86
N LEU A 85 -16.79 -6.01 -7.93
CA LEU A 85 -17.27 -6.21 -9.30
C LEU A 85 -16.89 -7.61 -9.81
N ARG A 86 -15.94 -8.23 -9.13
CA ARG A 86 -15.46 -9.59 -9.35
C ARG A 86 -16.31 -10.63 -8.61
N ASP A 87 -17.40 -10.25 -7.95
CA ASP A 87 -18.30 -11.24 -7.37
C ASP A 87 -18.87 -12.16 -8.49
N PRO A 88 -18.67 -13.50 -8.41
CA PRO A 88 -19.21 -14.43 -9.37
C PRO A 88 -20.74 -14.49 -9.33
N THR A 89 -21.34 -14.22 -8.17
CA THR A 89 -22.80 -14.26 -7.99
C THR A 89 -23.49 -13.04 -8.59
N GLY A 90 -22.77 -11.90 -8.68
CA GLY A 90 -23.29 -10.64 -9.20
C GLY A 90 -24.35 -10.01 -8.30
N ASN A 91 -24.48 -10.51 -7.07
CA ASN A 91 -25.46 -10.08 -6.09
C ASN A 91 -24.82 -9.33 -4.92
N ALA A 92 -23.50 -9.06 -4.98
CA ALA A 92 -22.81 -8.26 -3.97
C ALA A 92 -23.54 -6.94 -3.68
N ASP A 93 -24.08 -6.26 -4.70
CA ASP A 93 -24.84 -5.01 -4.54
C ASP A 93 -26.14 -5.17 -3.70
N LEU A 94 -26.64 -6.40 -3.53
CA LEU A 94 -27.81 -6.72 -2.70
C LEU A 94 -27.42 -7.08 -1.25
N GLN A 95 -26.13 -7.20 -0.96
CA GLN A 95 -25.64 -7.61 0.35
C GLN A 95 -25.27 -6.39 1.18
N GLU A 96 -25.77 -6.32 2.42
CA GLU A 96 -25.51 -5.21 3.33
C GLU A 96 -24.00 -5.01 3.63
N TRP A 97 -23.23 -6.11 3.67
CA TRP A 97 -21.78 -6.08 3.88
C TRP A 97 -21.01 -5.45 2.71
N ALA A 98 -21.58 -5.44 1.51
CA ALA A 98 -20.92 -4.94 0.31
C ALA A 98 -21.15 -3.43 0.10
N THR A 99 -21.98 -2.81 0.94
CA THR A 99 -22.15 -1.35 0.94
C THR A 99 -20.81 -0.67 1.27
N PRO A 100 -20.49 0.50 0.66
CA PRO A 100 -19.25 1.21 0.95
C PRO A 100 -19.05 1.52 2.44
N ALA A 101 -20.12 1.89 3.15
CA ALA A 101 -20.09 2.17 4.58
C ALA A 101 -19.77 0.92 5.42
N ALA A 102 -20.39 -0.22 5.11
CA ALA A 102 -20.12 -1.47 5.82
C ALA A 102 -18.68 -1.94 5.59
N ARG A 103 -18.15 -1.82 4.38
CA ARG A 103 -16.75 -2.17 4.08
C ARG A 103 -15.76 -1.27 4.79
N GLN A 104 -15.97 0.05 4.80
CA GLN A 104 -15.14 0.96 5.60
C GLN A 104 -15.14 0.59 7.09
N LEU A 105 -16.31 0.22 7.63
CA LEU A 105 -16.41 -0.25 9.01
C LEU A 105 -15.63 -1.56 9.21
N MET A 106 -15.79 -2.54 8.31
CA MET A 106 -15.03 -3.79 8.35
C MET A 106 -13.53 -3.55 8.27
N ASP A 107 -13.06 -2.72 7.35
CA ASP A 107 -11.65 -2.36 7.23
C ASP A 107 -11.12 -1.72 8.52
N SER A 108 -11.88 -0.80 9.11
CA SER A 108 -11.49 -0.17 10.38
C SER A 108 -11.46 -1.17 11.53
N PHE A 109 -12.41 -2.11 11.56
CA PHE A 109 -12.49 -3.17 12.55
C PHE A 109 -11.31 -4.15 12.41
N PHE A 110 -11.04 -4.64 11.20
CA PHE A 110 -9.92 -5.56 10.97
C PHE A 110 -8.57 -4.87 11.17
N ARG A 111 -8.42 -3.58 10.80
CA ARG A 111 -7.22 -2.81 11.15
C ARG A 111 -7.03 -2.71 12.66
N LEU A 112 -8.12 -2.55 13.42
CA LEU A 112 -8.07 -2.52 14.88
C LEU A 112 -7.67 -3.88 15.46
N GLU A 113 -8.26 -4.97 14.97
CA GLU A 113 -7.89 -6.32 15.41
C GLU A 113 -6.43 -6.65 15.06
N CYS A 114 -6.01 -6.37 13.81
CA CYS A 114 -4.61 -6.51 13.41
C CYS A 114 -3.69 -5.66 14.28
N ALA A 115 -4.06 -4.41 14.60
CA ALA A 115 -3.24 -3.56 15.47
C ALA A 115 -3.06 -4.16 16.88
N LYS A 116 -4.09 -4.82 17.43
CA LYS A 116 -3.97 -5.51 18.73
C LYS A 116 -2.94 -6.63 18.69
N GLU A 117 -2.85 -7.35 17.56
CA GLU A 117 -1.87 -8.43 17.35
C GLU A 117 -0.49 -7.88 16.97
N GLU A 118 -0.43 -6.78 16.22
CA GLU A 118 0.80 -6.17 15.73
C GLU A 118 1.57 -5.46 16.85
N ILE A 119 0.89 -4.83 17.82
CA ILE A 119 1.54 -4.18 18.97
C ILE A 119 2.51 -5.11 19.72
N PRO A 120 2.13 -6.32 20.19
CA PRO A 120 3.06 -7.20 20.87
C PRO A 120 4.17 -7.72 19.96
N GLN A 121 3.89 -7.95 18.66
CA GLN A 121 4.92 -8.36 17.69
C GLN A 121 5.96 -7.25 17.49
N LEU A 122 5.52 -6.01 17.24
CA LEU A 122 6.38 -4.84 17.12
C LEU A 122 7.20 -4.61 18.39
N ASN A 123 6.66 -4.87 19.59
CA ASN A 123 7.44 -4.79 20.82
C ASN A 123 8.61 -5.79 20.85
N ILE A 124 8.44 -6.99 20.30
CA ILE A 124 9.51 -7.98 20.16
C ILE A 124 10.51 -7.52 19.09
N GLU A 125 10.03 -7.07 17.93
CA GLU A 125 10.88 -6.59 16.84
C GLU A 125 11.71 -5.37 17.24
N ILE A 126 11.15 -4.44 18.00
CA ILE A 126 11.87 -3.29 18.55
C ILE A 126 13.02 -3.76 19.43
N ARG A 127 12.80 -4.76 20.30
CA ARG A 127 13.88 -5.34 21.12
C ARG A 127 14.95 -5.97 20.24
N HIS A 128 14.56 -6.78 19.26
CA HIS A 128 15.51 -7.40 18.33
C HIS A 128 16.32 -6.36 17.56
N LEU A 129 15.69 -5.30 17.07
CA LEU A 129 16.36 -4.21 16.36
C LEU A 129 17.34 -3.48 17.27
N VAL A 130 16.95 -3.17 18.51
CA VAL A 130 17.83 -2.53 19.49
C VAL A 130 19.04 -3.42 19.79
N THR A 131 18.82 -4.71 20.06
CA THR A 131 19.91 -5.68 20.29
C THR A 131 20.83 -5.76 19.07
N TYR A 132 20.27 -5.92 17.87
CA TYR A 132 21.02 -5.96 16.63
C TYR A 132 21.91 -4.72 16.44
N ILE A 133 21.38 -3.51 16.69
CA ILE A 133 22.16 -2.27 16.59
C ILE A 133 23.35 -2.26 17.56
N HIS A 134 23.15 -2.71 18.79
CA HIS A 134 24.23 -2.75 19.79
C HIS A 134 25.29 -3.80 19.43
N ASP A 135 24.86 -4.99 19.05
CA ASP A 135 25.74 -6.11 18.69
C ASP A 135 26.53 -5.81 17.42
N GLU A 136 25.89 -5.26 16.38
CA GLU A 136 26.54 -4.84 15.14
C GLU A 136 27.61 -3.78 15.42
N LYS A 137 27.28 -2.77 16.24
CA LYS A 137 28.24 -1.73 16.62
C LYS A 137 29.43 -2.29 17.40
N ALA A 138 29.19 -3.17 18.37
CA ALA A 138 30.25 -3.80 19.16
C ALA A 138 31.16 -4.68 18.28
N LEU A 139 30.57 -5.49 17.41
CA LEU A 139 31.28 -6.33 16.45
C LEU A 139 32.18 -5.50 15.53
N LEU A 140 31.64 -4.43 14.94
CA LEU A 140 32.38 -3.58 14.03
C LEU A 140 33.53 -2.83 14.72
N LEU A 141 33.33 -2.35 15.97
CA LEU A 141 34.40 -1.71 16.75
C LEU A 141 35.51 -2.70 17.09
N TRP A 142 35.15 -3.93 17.47
CA TRP A 142 36.12 -4.98 17.73
C TRP A 142 36.90 -5.36 16.47
N LYS A 143 36.20 -5.54 15.33
CA LYS A 143 36.83 -5.82 14.03
C LYS A 143 37.72 -4.69 13.53
N GLU A 144 37.33 -3.44 13.75
CA GLU A 144 38.18 -2.29 13.42
C GLU A 144 39.49 -2.33 14.20
N ALA A 145 39.44 -2.64 15.50
CA ALA A 145 40.62 -2.72 16.36
C ALA A 145 41.52 -3.92 15.99
N GLU A 146 40.94 -5.09 15.76
CA GLU A 146 41.65 -6.31 15.35
C GLU A 146 42.42 -6.12 14.04
N VAL A 147 41.75 -5.55 13.03
CA VAL A 147 42.33 -5.40 11.69
C VAL A 147 43.31 -4.24 11.61
N ARG A 148 43.26 -3.28 12.53
CA ARG A 148 44.13 -2.09 12.52
C ARG A 148 45.62 -2.42 12.53
N GLU A 149 46.01 -3.52 13.19
CA GLU A 149 47.41 -3.96 13.26
C GLU A 149 47.87 -4.62 11.96
N THR A 150 46.98 -5.33 11.26
CA THR A 150 47.29 -6.07 10.03
C THR A 150 47.08 -5.27 8.75
N ASP A 151 46.01 -4.46 8.68
CA ASP A 151 45.62 -3.67 7.52
C ASP A 151 44.95 -2.34 7.98
N PRO A 152 45.75 -1.27 8.12
CA PRO A 152 45.24 0.05 8.50
C PRO A 152 44.23 0.64 7.51
N ASN A 153 44.30 0.30 6.22
CA ASN A 153 43.38 0.81 5.21
C ASN A 153 42.00 0.19 5.38
N LEU A 154 41.94 -1.13 5.59
CA LEU A 154 40.68 -1.83 5.86
C LEU A 154 40.05 -1.35 7.17
N ALA A 155 40.84 -1.16 8.22
CA ALA A 155 40.35 -0.56 9.48
C ALA A 155 39.75 0.84 9.25
N TYR A 156 40.39 1.69 8.43
CA TYR A 156 39.82 2.99 8.06
C TYR A 156 38.45 2.86 7.36
N PHE A 157 38.30 1.92 6.42
CA PHE A 157 37.02 1.68 5.75
C PHE A 157 35.93 1.18 6.71
N ILE A 158 36.28 0.30 7.65
CA ILE A 158 35.36 -0.15 8.71
C ILE A 158 34.93 1.05 9.58
N GLY A 159 35.86 1.89 10.01
CA GLY A 159 35.56 3.12 10.75
C GLY A 159 34.66 4.09 9.97
N LYS A 160 34.87 4.23 8.65
CA LYS A 160 33.99 5.03 7.79
C LYS A 160 32.58 4.44 7.68
N TYR A 161 32.47 3.12 7.58
CA TYR A 161 31.18 2.42 7.58
C TYR A 161 30.45 2.60 8.92
N LEU A 162 31.13 2.39 10.05
CA LEU A 162 30.64 2.65 11.41
C LEU A 162 30.06 4.07 11.55
N ASN A 163 30.77 5.09 11.09
CA ASN A 163 30.31 6.48 11.14
C ASN A 163 29.04 6.71 10.31
N ARG A 164 28.92 6.08 9.14
CA ARG A 164 27.71 6.16 8.31
C ARG A 164 26.55 5.43 8.97
N ARG A 165 26.79 4.23 9.47
CA ARG A 165 25.79 3.36 10.11
C ARG A 165 25.25 3.98 11.40
N GLY A 166 26.14 4.48 12.25
CA GLY A 166 25.80 5.13 13.52
C GLY A 166 24.88 6.35 13.38
N ARG A 167 24.90 7.06 12.24
CA ARG A 167 23.93 8.15 11.97
C ARG A 167 22.51 7.60 11.79
N SER A 168 22.36 6.52 11.02
CA SER A 168 21.07 5.85 10.83
C SER A 168 20.60 5.24 12.15
N ASP A 169 21.49 4.54 12.86
CA ASP A 169 21.16 3.89 14.13
C ASP A 169 20.71 4.93 15.16
N ASN A 170 21.37 6.09 15.23
CA ASN A 170 20.96 7.16 16.14
C ASN A 170 19.56 7.68 15.80
N ASN A 171 19.22 7.82 14.51
CA ASN A 171 17.87 8.19 14.10
C ASN A 171 16.83 7.12 14.49
N HIS A 172 17.15 5.83 14.31
CA HIS A 172 16.30 4.73 14.75
C HIS A 172 16.09 4.78 16.27
N MET A 173 17.16 4.90 17.05
CA MET A 173 17.09 4.97 18.51
C MET A 173 16.30 6.18 19.03
N VAL A 174 16.44 7.36 18.41
CA VAL A 174 15.65 8.55 18.77
C VAL A 174 14.16 8.30 18.54
N ARG A 175 13.79 7.71 17.39
CA ARG A 175 12.39 7.39 17.08
C ARG A 175 11.81 6.35 18.04
N LEU A 176 12.57 5.28 18.31
CA LEU A 176 12.15 4.24 19.25
C LEU A 176 11.97 4.78 20.67
N ARG A 177 12.85 5.67 21.14
CA ARG A 177 12.69 6.33 22.45
C ARG A 177 11.47 7.25 22.51
N ALA A 178 11.12 7.90 21.41
CA ALA A 178 9.92 8.73 21.35
C ALA A 178 8.62 7.90 21.43
N MET A 179 8.64 6.66 20.94
CA MET A 179 7.50 5.72 21.00
C MET A 179 7.32 5.06 22.37
N ALA A 180 8.33 5.11 23.24
CA ALA A 180 8.29 4.52 24.57
C ALA A 180 7.65 5.44 25.65
N LYS A 181 7.14 6.62 25.25
CA LYS A 181 6.39 7.55 26.09
C LYS A 181 4.89 7.35 25.93
#